data_AF-A0A7S3J7J6-F1
#
_entry.id   AF-A0A7S3J7J6-F1
#
_cell.length_a   1.000
_cell.length_b   1.000
_cell.length_c   1.000
_cell.angle_alpha   90.00
_cell.angle_beta   90.00
_cell.angle_gamma   90.00
#
_symmetry.space_group_name_H-M   'P 1'
#
loop_
_entity.id
_entity.type
_entity.pdbx_description
1 polymer ?
#
loop_
_entity_poly.entity_id
_entity_poly.type
_entity_poly.pdbx_seq_one_letter_code
_entity_poly.pdbx_strand_id
1 'polypeptide(L)'
;PYFRILCENYPEMFELGSTYINFDFDKYFKLLNSFYIEFRHDFFLYHQIGLMMQKCKKKVMITYITPYKTIDLNEMASNFGMTIEDTERAVEELIVTNEIKCKIDKYNKSLSAKTENFKLESFKKAVQIGDQFIRSMESMLLKHQLKKRNFES
;
A
#
# COMPACT_ATOMS: atom_id res chain seq x y z
N PRO A 1 2.86 -29.38 -12.78
CA PRO A 1 1.95 -30.36 -13.46
C PRO A 1 0.50 -30.26 -12.96
N TYR A 2 0.26 -30.38 -11.65
CA TYR A 2 -1.10 -30.41 -11.07
C TYR A 2 -1.86 -29.08 -11.18
N PHE A 3 -1.16 -27.95 -10.97
CA PHE A 3 -1.75 -26.60 -11.12
C PHE A 3 -2.27 -26.35 -12.54
N ARG A 4 -1.54 -26.81 -13.56
CA ARG A 4 -1.95 -26.65 -14.97
C ARG A 4 -3.27 -27.38 -15.25
N ILE A 5 -3.41 -28.61 -14.76
CA ILE A 5 -4.62 -29.43 -14.92
C ILE A 5 -5.80 -28.79 -14.17
N LEU A 6 -5.57 -28.24 -12.97
CA LEU A 6 -6.58 -27.44 -12.26
C LEU A 6 -7.02 -26.22 -13.07
N CYS A 7 -6.08 -25.48 -13.65
CA CYS A 7 -6.39 -24.33 -14.51
C CYS A 7 -7.15 -24.71 -15.79
N GLU A 8 -6.90 -25.89 -16.36
CA GLU A 8 -7.66 -26.41 -17.50
C GLU A 8 -9.13 -26.67 -17.16
N ASN A 9 -9.42 -27.07 -15.91
CA ASN A 9 -10.79 -27.27 -15.43
C ASN A 9 -11.51 -25.96 -15.07
N TYR A 10 -10.76 -24.88 -14.77
CA TYR A 10 -11.30 -23.58 -14.39
C TYR A 10 -10.71 -22.47 -15.28
N PRO A 11 -11.12 -22.39 -16.57
CA PRO A 11 -10.52 -21.49 -17.54
C PRO A 11 -10.65 -20.01 -17.15
N GLU A 12 -11.75 -19.62 -16.52
CA GLU A 12 -11.96 -18.24 -16.09
C GLU A 12 -10.95 -17.82 -15.00
N MET A 13 -10.60 -18.73 -14.08
CA MET A 13 -9.61 -18.46 -13.04
C MET A 13 -8.21 -18.29 -13.63
N PHE A 14 -7.90 -19.07 -14.67
CA PHE A 14 -6.66 -18.89 -15.43
C PHE A 14 -6.64 -17.55 -16.16
N GLU A 15 -7.77 -17.17 -16.76
CA GLU A 15 -7.95 -15.89 -17.46
C GLU A 15 -7.79 -14.69 -16.51
N LEU A 16 -8.28 -14.77 -15.27
CA LEU A 16 -8.05 -13.77 -14.23
C LEU A 16 -6.56 -13.59 -13.93
N GLY A 17 -5.80 -14.69 -13.83
CA GLY A 17 -4.35 -14.62 -13.68
C GLY A 17 -3.66 -14.00 -14.89
N SER A 18 -4.11 -14.35 -16.09
CA SER A 18 -3.55 -13.83 -17.34
C SER A 18 -3.80 -12.32 -17.51
N THR A 19 -5.00 -11.85 -17.21
CA THR A 19 -5.35 -10.41 -17.25
C THR A 19 -4.52 -9.59 -16.28
N TYR A 20 -4.24 -10.14 -15.09
CA TYR A 20 -3.31 -9.51 -14.13
C TYR A 20 -1.88 -9.38 -14.68
N ILE A 21 -1.34 -10.43 -15.30
CA ILE A 21 0.02 -10.42 -15.86
C ILE A 21 0.13 -9.45 -17.05
N ASN A 22 -0.92 -9.37 -17.86
CA ASN A 22 -0.97 -8.53 -19.05
C ASN A 22 -1.38 -7.07 -18.78
N PHE A 23 -1.58 -6.69 -17.51
CA PHE A 23 -2.05 -5.36 -17.10
C PHE A 23 -3.42 -4.97 -17.71
N ASP A 24 -4.24 -5.94 -18.08
CA ASP A 24 -5.62 -5.73 -18.55
C ASP A 24 -6.58 -5.66 -17.34
N PHE A 25 -6.52 -4.52 -16.65
CA PHE A 25 -7.23 -4.37 -15.38
C PHE A 25 -8.74 -4.20 -15.54
N ASP A 26 -9.21 -3.60 -16.63
CA ASP A 26 -10.66 -3.48 -16.90
C ASP A 26 -11.30 -4.88 -16.96
N LYS A 27 -10.69 -5.79 -17.72
CA LYS A 27 -11.13 -7.18 -17.79
C LYS A 27 -10.94 -7.92 -16.46
N TYR A 28 -9.82 -7.68 -15.77
CA TYR A 28 -9.58 -8.27 -14.45
C TYR A 28 -10.69 -7.93 -13.45
N PHE A 29 -11.08 -6.65 -13.34
CA PHE A 29 -12.12 -6.22 -12.40
C PHE A 29 -13.49 -6.77 -12.76
N LYS A 30 -13.81 -6.90 -14.06
CA LYS A 30 -15.04 -7.55 -14.53
C LYS A 30 -15.09 -9.03 -14.14
N LEU A 31 -14.01 -9.78 -14.40
CA LEU A 31 -13.89 -11.19 -14.01
C LEU A 31 -13.95 -11.37 -12.48
N LEU A 32 -13.24 -10.53 -11.74
CA LEU A 32 -13.24 -10.55 -10.28
C LEU A 32 -14.65 -10.34 -9.71
N ASN A 33 -15.42 -9.43 -10.29
CA ASN A 33 -16.81 -9.19 -9.87
C ASN A 33 -17.73 -10.38 -10.22
N SER A 34 -17.51 -11.03 -11.36
CA SER A 34 -18.22 -12.27 -11.74
C SER A 34 -18.03 -13.35 -10.67
N PHE A 35 -16.77 -13.62 -10.30
CA PHE A 35 -16.45 -14.58 -9.25
C PHE A 35 -17.04 -14.21 -7.89
N TYR A 36 -17.07 -12.93 -7.53
CA TYR A 36 -17.71 -12.51 -6.31
C TYR A 36 -19.21 -12.86 -6.30
N ILE A 37 -19.91 -12.65 -7.42
CA ILE A 37 -21.35 -12.97 -7.53
C ILE A 37 -21.60 -14.47 -7.47
N GLU A 38 -20.71 -15.27 -8.04
CA GLU A 38 -20.78 -16.74 -8.01
C GLU A 38 -20.51 -17.29 -6.60
N PHE A 39 -19.35 -16.97 -6.02
CA PHE A 39 -18.88 -17.56 -4.77
C PHE A 39 -19.50 -16.96 -3.51
N ARG A 40 -20.21 -15.82 -3.58
CA ARG A 40 -20.90 -15.27 -2.39
C ARG A 40 -22.06 -16.12 -1.88
N HIS A 41 -22.45 -17.17 -2.59
CA HIS A 41 -23.45 -18.13 -2.12
C HIS A 41 -22.83 -19.49 -1.75
N ASP A 42 -21.51 -19.63 -1.92
CA ASP A 42 -20.80 -20.85 -1.56
C ASP A 42 -20.67 -20.95 -0.03
N PHE A 43 -21.05 -22.11 0.51
CA PHE A 43 -21.09 -22.34 1.95
C PHE A 43 -19.72 -22.17 2.63
N PHE A 44 -18.63 -22.56 1.96
CA PHE A 44 -17.29 -22.52 2.53
C PHE A 44 -16.63 -21.16 2.31
N LEU A 45 -16.90 -20.51 1.17
CA LEU A 45 -16.24 -19.26 0.79
C LEU A 45 -16.99 -18.00 1.26
N TYR A 46 -18.29 -18.07 1.56
CA TYR A 46 -19.12 -16.90 1.90
C TYR A 46 -18.48 -15.96 2.93
N HIS A 47 -17.90 -16.51 4.01
CA HIS A 47 -17.34 -15.70 5.07
C HIS A 47 -16.05 -14.96 4.66
N GLN A 48 -15.25 -15.53 3.77
CA GLN A 48 -13.93 -15.01 3.41
C GLN A 48 -13.90 -14.30 2.06
N ILE A 49 -14.87 -14.55 1.18
CA ILE A 49 -14.84 -14.05 -0.20
C ILE A 49 -14.77 -12.52 -0.27
N GLY A 50 -15.50 -11.81 0.59
CA GLY A 50 -15.44 -10.34 0.66
C GLY A 50 -14.04 -9.82 0.97
N LEU A 51 -13.36 -10.41 1.96
CA LEU A 51 -11.99 -10.07 2.33
C LEU A 51 -11.00 -10.44 1.22
N MET A 52 -11.19 -11.58 0.54
CA MET A 52 -10.37 -12.00 -0.59
C MET A 52 -10.49 -11.01 -1.76
N MET A 53 -11.71 -10.61 -2.11
CA MET A 53 -11.95 -9.62 -3.17
C MET A 53 -11.26 -8.30 -2.85
N GLN A 54 -11.38 -7.79 -1.61
CA GLN A 54 -10.69 -6.58 -1.19
C GLN A 54 -9.17 -6.70 -1.34
N LYS A 55 -8.58 -7.83 -0.91
CA LYS A 55 -7.14 -8.08 -1.07
C LYS A 55 -6.71 -8.14 -2.54
N CYS A 56 -7.50 -8.76 -3.42
CA CYS A 56 -7.24 -8.79 -4.86
C CYS A 56 -7.24 -7.39 -5.48
N LYS A 57 -8.30 -6.60 -5.23
CA LYS A 57 -8.42 -5.21 -5.73
C LYS A 57 -7.22 -4.37 -5.29
N LYS A 58 -6.91 -4.45 -4.00
CA LYS A 58 -5.79 -3.76 -3.37
C LYS A 58 -4.45 -4.14 -4.00
N LYS A 59 -4.22 -5.43 -4.25
CA LYS A 59 -3.00 -5.91 -4.91
C LYS A 59 -2.86 -5.34 -6.32
N VAL A 60 -3.95 -5.32 -7.09
CA VAL A 60 -3.96 -4.73 -8.44
C VAL A 60 -3.63 -3.24 -8.42
N MET A 61 -4.26 -2.47 -7.52
CA MET A 61 -3.97 -1.04 -7.38
C MET A 61 -2.48 -0.78 -7.11
N ILE A 62 -1.88 -1.52 -6.17
CA ILE A 62 -0.45 -1.39 -5.87
C ILE A 62 0.40 -1.74 -7.10
N THR A 63 0.09 -2.84 -7.79
CA THR A 63 0.81 -3.27 -8.99
C THR A 63 0.72 -2.26 -10.13
N TYR A 64 -0.46 -1.66 -10.34
CA TYR A 64 -0.65 -0.58 -11.31
C TYR A 64 0.17 0.65 -10.94
N ILE A 65 0.24 1.01 -9.65
CA ILE A 65 0.93 2.24 -9.21
C ILE A 65 2.46 2.11 -9.25
N THR A 66 2.97 0.94 -8.87
CA THR A 66 4.41 0.68 -8.63
C THR A 66 5.36 1.13 -9.75
N PRO A 67 5.08 0.90 -11.05
CA PRO A 67 6.04 1.24 -12.11
C PRO A 67 6.05 2.72 -12.50
N TYR A 68 5.09 3.54 -12.05
CA TYR A 68 4.96 4.92 -12.53
C TYR A 68 5.41 5.94 -11.49
N LYS A 69 6.06 7.01 -11.97
CA LYS A 69 6.42 8.17 -11.16
C LYS A 69 5.22 9.10 -10.91
N THR A 70 4.38 9.24 -11.93
CA THR A 70 3.16 10.05 -11.88
C THR A 70 2.07 9.31 -12.64
N ILE A 71 0.84 9.35 -12.13
CA ILE A 71 -0.34 8.66 -12.66
C ILE A 71 -1.49 9.66 -12.70
N ASP A 72 -2.30 9.62 -13.76
CA ASP A 72 -3.60 10.30 -13.80
C ASP A 72 -4.65 9.41 -13.12
N LEU A 73 -5.32 9.95 -12.09
CA LEU A 73 -6.32 9.21 -11.33
C LEU A 73 -7.61 9.00 -12.15
N ASN A 74 -7.89 9.82 -13.17
CA ASN A 74 -9.04 9.60 -14.05
C ASN A 74 -8.80 8.39 -14.96
N GLU A 75 -7.57 8.24 -15.48
CA GLU A 75 -7.18 7.08 -16.29
C GLU A 75 -7.23 5.80 -15.44
N MET A 76 -6.70 5.87 -14.22
CA MET A 76 -6.76 4.77 -13.26
C MET A 76 -8.20 4.37 -12.94
N ALA A 77 -9.07 5.34 -12.67
CA ALA A 77 -10.50 5.11 -12.39
C ALA A 77 -11.20 4.43 -13.58
N SER A 78 -10.94 4.92 -14.81
CA SER A 78 -11.48 4.34 -16.04
C SER A 78 -11.02 2.89 -16.24
N ASN A 79 -9.72 2.61 -16.04
CA ASN A 79 -9.17 1.27 -16.18
C ASN A 79 -9.70 0.29 -15.14
N PHE A 80 -10.16 0.77 -13.98
CA PHE A 80 -10.69 -0.07 -12.91
C PHE A 80 -12.22 -0.14 -12.90
N GLY A 81 -12.90 0.61 -13.78
CA GLY A 81 -14.35 0.74 -13.77
C GLY A 81 -14.89 1.36 -12.48
N MET A 82 -14.11 2.24 -11.85
CA MET A 82 -14.44 2.91 -10.59
C MET A 82 -14.74 4.39 -10.83
N THR A 83 -15.44 5.03 -9.89
CA THR A 83 -15.55 6.48 -9.87
C THR A 83 -14.22 7.12 -9.46
N ILE A 84 -14.01 8.39 -9.81
CA ILE A 84 -12.83 9.12 -9.38
C ILE A 84 -12.78 9.24 -7.85
N GLU A 85 -13.94 9.45 -7.21
CA GLU A 85 -14.05 9.57 -5.76
C GLU A 85 -13.68 8.26 -5.05
N ASP A 86 -14.15 7.12 -5.55
CA ASP A 86 -13.82 5.82 -4.94
C ASP A 86 -12.35 5.45 -5.17
N THR A 87 -11.78 5.84 -6.32
CA THR A 87 -10.36 5.65 -6.61
C THR A 87 -9.50 6.51 -5.68
N GLU A 88 -9.86 7.78 -5.47
CA GLU A 88 -9.18 8.66 -4.52
C GLU A 88 -9.21 8.10 -3.09
N ARG A 89 -10.38 7.65 -2.62
CA ARG A 89 -10.49 7.03 -1.28
C ARG A 89 -9.65 5.78 -1.13
N ALA A 90 -9.66 4.89 -2.13
CA ALA A 90 -8.86 3.67 -2.10
C ALA A 90 -7.35 3.97 -2.09
N VAL A 91 -6.90 4.97 -2.86
CA VAL A 91 -5.50 5.40 -2.86
C VAL A 91 -5.13 6.09 -1.54
N GLU A 92 -6.02 6.90 -0.96
CA GLU A 92 -5.81 7.50 0.37
C GLU A 92 -5.62 6.42 1.43
N GLU A 93 -6.46 5.36 1.43
CA GLU A 93 -6.31 4.23 2.34
C GLU A 93 -4.93 3.56 2.19
N LEU A 94 -4.50 3.28 0.95
CA LEU A 94 -3.17 2.70 0.66
C LEU A 94 -1.99 3.56 1.15
N ILE A 95 -2.14 4.88 1.14
CA ILE A 95 -1.13 5.81 1.65
C ILE A 95 -1.12 5.79 3.18
N VAL A 96 -2.30 5.81 3.81
CA VAL A 96 -2.44 5.81 5.28
C VAL A 96 -1.94 4.51 5.90
N THR A 97 -2.21 3.36 5.26
CA THR A 97 -1.69 2.04 5.66
C THR A 97 -0.21 1.85 5.31
N ASN A 98 0.42 2.85 4.69
CA ASN A 98 1.83 2.86 4.30
C ASN A 98 2.22 1.74 3.32
N GLU A 99 1.29 1.32 2.48
CA GLU A 99 1.53 0.30 1.44
C GLU A 99 2.03 0.91 0.14
N ILE A 100 1.73 2.19 -0.11
CA ILE A 100 2.33 2.97 -1.18
C ILE A 100 2.89 4.28 -0.62
N LYS A 101 4.03 4.71 -1.17
CA LYS A 101 4.67 5.98 -0.82
C LYS A 101 4.40 7.01 -1.92
N CYS A 102 3.20 7.57 -1.92
CA CYS A 102 2.75 8.52 -2.93
C CYS A 102 2.16 9.80 -2.31
N LYS A 103 1.89 10.79 -3.15
CA LYS A 103 1.19 12.04 -2.81
C LYS A 103 0.12 12.30 -3.88
N ILE A 104 -1.11 12.53 -3.43
CA ILE A 104 -2.24 12.91 -4.27
C ILE A 104 -2.22 14.44 -4.49
N ASP A 105 -2.42 14.85 -5.73
CA ASP A 105 -2.81 16.20 -6.13
C ASP A 105 -4.30 16.18 -6.51
N LYS A 106 -5.15 16.70 -5.62
CA LYS A 106 -6.62 16.69 -5.79
C LYS A 106 -7.10 17.65 -6.88
N TYR A 107 -6.34 18.70 -7.18
CA TYR A 107 -6.72 19.67 -8.22
C TYR A 107 -6.47 19.10 -9.60
N ASN A 108 -5.28 18.54 -9.80
CA ASN A 108 -4.90 17.94 -11.08
C ASN A 108 -5.33 16.47 -11.22
N LYS A 109 -5.96 15.90 -10.20
CA LYS A 109 -6.35 14.48 -10.12
C LYS A 109 -5.19 13.57 -10.51
N SER A 110 -4.02 13.82 -9.91
CA SER A 110 -2.81 13.04 -10.19
C SER A 110 -2.21 12.45 -8.93
N LEU A 111 -1.55 11.30 -9.06
CA LEU A 111 -0.81 10.64 -8.02
C LEU A 111 0.68 10.67 -8.37
N SER A 112 1.51 11.16 -7.46
CA SER A 112 2.97 11.21 -7.65
C SER A 112 3.68 10.33 -6.62
N ALA A 113 4.65 9.53 -7.06
CA ALA A 113 5.50 8.77 -6.17
C ALA A 113 6.37 9.73 -5.34
N LYS A 114 6.44 9.50 -4.03
CA LYS A 114 7.42 10.19 -3.19
C LYS A 114 8.78 9.58 -3.50
N THR A 115 9.61 10.31 -4.24
CA THR A 115 11.02 9.95 -4.38
C THR A 115 11.66 10.11 -3.00
N GLU A 116 11.86 9.00 -2.29
CA GLU A 116 12.63 9.03 -1.05
C GLU A 116 14.06 9.41 -1.41
N ASN A 117 14.44 10.63 -1.03
CA ASN A 117 15.81 11.06 -1.15
C ASN A 117 16.58 10.40 0.01
N PHE A 118 16.98 9.14 -0.18
CA PHE A 118 17.58 8.26 0.85
C PHE A 118 18.70 8.95 1.63
N LYS A 119 19.47 9.83 0.97
CA LYS A 119 20.51 10.65 1.60
C LYS A 119 19.94 11.66 2.60
N LEU A 120 18.86 12.35 2.26
CA LEU A 120 18.20 13.32 3.13
C LEU A 120 17.54 12.65 4.33
N GLU A 121 16.89 11.51 4.12
CA GLU A 121 16.32 10.65 5.17
C GLU A 121 17.40 10.20 6.17
N SER A 122 18.52 9.67 5.65
CA SER A 122 19.65 9.21 6.47
C SER A 122 20.28 10.36 7.25
N PHE A 123 20.42 11.53 6.61
CA PHE A 123 20.93 12.74 7.27
C PHE A 123 19.99 13.20 8.39
N LYS A 124 18.68 13.27 8.15
CA LYS A 124 17.68 13.63 9.17
C LYS A 124 17.71 12.67 10.37
N LYS A 125 17.82 11.37 10.12
CA LYS A 125 17.97 10.36 11.19
C LYS A 125 19.25 10.58 11.99
N ALA A 126 20.39 10.82 11.32
CA ALA A 126 21.66 11.08 12.00
C ALA A 126 21.58 12.32 12.92
N VAL A 127 20.96 13.41 12.44
CA VAL A 127 20.73 14.62 13.24
C VAL A 127 19.85 14.33 14.45
N GLN A 128 18.71 13.63 14.27
CA GLN A 128 17.84 13.26 15.39
C GLN A 128 18.53 12.40 16.46
N ILE A 129 19.36 11.44 16.03
CA ILE A 129 20.13 10.59 16.95
C ILE A 129 21.16 11.44 17.70
N GLY A 130 21.82 12.39 17.02
CA GLY A 130 22.74 13.34 17.66
C GLY A 130 22.06 14.19 18.73
N ASP A 131 20.89 14.76 18.42
CA ASP A 131 20.13 15.56 19.37
C ASP A 131 19.67 14.76 20.59
N GLN A 132 19.20 13.52 20.39
CA GLN A 132 18.85 12.62 21.49
C GLN A 132 20.05 12.26 22.36
N PHE A 133 21.22 12.06 21.75
CA PHE A 133 22.45 11.76 22.46
C PHE A 133 22.88 12.94 23.35
N ILE A 134 22.88 14.17 22.81
CA ILE A 134 23.22 15.39 23.57
C ILE A 134 22.29 15.55 24.79
N ARG A 135 20.97 15.46 24.58
CA ARG A 135 19.99 15.55 25.68
C ARG A 135 20.18 14.48 26.75
N SER A 136 20.55 13.27 26.33
CA SER A 136 20.83 12.15 27.24
C SER A 136 22.10 12.40 28.06
N MET A 137 23.16 12.93 27.43
CA MET A 137 24.39 13.33 28.12
C MET A 137 24.14 14.45 29.13
N GLU A 138 23.44 15.52 28.75
CA GLU A 138 23.09 16.62 29.65
C GLU A 138 22.33 16.12 30.88
N SER A 139 21.34 15.26 30.66
CA SER A 139 20.57 14.62 31.74
C SER A 139 21.45 13.76 32.65
N MET A 140 22.44 13.05 32.09
CA MET A 140 23.36 12.22 32.86
C MET A 140 24.33 13.06 33.70
N LEU A 141 24.87 14.15 33.13
CA LEU A 141 25.74 15.09 33.83
C LEU A 141 25.01 15.76 34.99
N LEU A 142 23.78 16.23 34.78
CA LEU A 142 22.94 16.81 35.84
C LEU A 142 22.70 15.80 36.98
N LYS A 143 22.36 14.55 36.65
CA LYS A 143 22.18 13.47 37.65
C LYS A 143 23.47 13.21 38.43
N HIS A 144 24.62 13.22 37.77
CA HIS A 144 25.92 13.02 38.42
C HIS A 144 26.25 14.16 39.39
N GLN A 145 26.05 15.42 38.98
CA GLN A 145 26.27 16.59 39.85
C GLN A 145 25.36 16.58 41.08
N LEU A 146 24.07 16.25 40.91
CA LEU A 146 23.13 16.13 42.03
C LEU A 146 23.56 15.03 43.02
N LYS A 147 24.00 13.87 42.52
CA LYS A 147 24.54 12.81 43.38
C LYS A 147 25.76 13.30 44.15
N LYS A 148 26.75 13.89 43.46
CA LYS A 148 27.98 14.38 44.10
C LYS A 148 27.67 15.38 45.23
N ARG A 149 26.77 16.34 45.00
CA ARG A 149 26.36 17.30 46.02
C ARG A 149 25.70 16.65 47.25
N ASN A 150 24.89 15.62 47.04
CA ASN A 150 24.24 14.89 48.13
C ASN A 150 25.20 14.01 48.95
N PHE A 151 26.40 13.68 48.43
CA PHE A 151 27.45 12.96 49.18
C PHE A 151 28.40 13.91 49.93
N GLU A 152 28.40 15.21 49.61
CA GLU A 152 29.24 16.24 50.25
C GLU A 152 28.49 17.07 51.32
N SER A 153 27.25 16.67 51.68
CA SER A 153 26.42 17.27 52.74
C SER A 153 26.20 16.26 53.87
#